data_AF-H8GS85-F1
#
_entry.id   AF-H8GS85-F1
#
_cell.length_a   1.000
_cell.length_b   1.000
_cell.length_c   1.000
_cell.angle_alpha   90.00
_cell.angle_beta   90.00
_cell.angle_gamma   90.00
#
_symmetry.space_group_name_H-M   'P 1'
#
loop_
_entity.id
_entity.type
_entity.pdbx_description
1 polymer ?
#
loop_
_entity_poly.entity_id
_entity_poly.type
_entity_poly.pdbx_seq_one_letter_code
_entity_poly.pdbx_strand_id
1 'polypeptide(L)'
;MIFLLRAGAARAMVVWGVAAVLPLLAALTASLGGQARAERALRAYVPQSTQVVVQTAARDYDLILSPEDAACLERTVRLRSEADLVSGDQRVPVRADTLVTGTLPPREVVEALTVRGLLGCHNFRAVAGVKK
;
A
#
# COMPACT_ATOMS: atom_id res chain seq x y z
N MET A 1 -60.29 11.99 9.83
CA MET A 1 -59.34 10.91 10.13
C MET A 1 -59.00 10.13 8.85
N ILE A 2 -58.39 10.77 7.83
CA ILE A 2 -58.03 10.14 6.53
C ILE A 2 -56.64 10.57 6.01
N PHE A 3 -55.96 11.55 6.63
CA PHE A 3 -54.69 12.09 6.12
C PHE A 3 -53.41 11.34 6.52
N LEU A 4 -53.50 10.23 7.26
CA LEU A 4 -52.31 9.43 7.65
C LEU A 4 -52.06 8.21 6.74
N LEU A 5 -52.99 7.87 5.84
CA LEU A 5 -52.88 6.71 4.95
C LEU A 5 -52.15 6.98 3.62
N ARG A 6 -51.70 8.22 3.38
CA ARG A 6 -50.88 8.60 2.21
C ARG A 6 -49.38 8.70 2.54
N ALA A 7 -48.98 8.26 3.73
CA ALA A 7 -47.60 8.18 4.20
C ALA A 7 -47.00 6.79 3.92
N GLY A 8 -47.13 6.27 2.70
CA GLY A 8 -46.74 4.88 2.38
C GLY A 8 -45.46 4.76 1.55
N ALA A 9 -45.45 5.36 0.36
CA ALA A 9 -44.38 5.11 -0.61
C ALA A 9 -43.27 6.18 -0.61
N ALA A 10 -43.64 7.46 -0.46
CA ALA A 10 -42.67 8.57 -0.54
C ALA A 10 -41.65 8.55 0.61
N ARG A 11 -42.07 8.19 1.83
CA ARG A 11 -41.15 8.05 2.98
C ARG A 11 -40.26 6.83 2.86
N ALA A 12 -40.79 5.70 2.38
CA ALA A 12 -40.00 4.51 2.13
C ALA A 12 -38.91 4.79 1.08
N MET A 13 -39.27 5.46 -0.01
CA MET A 13 -38.31 5.82 -1.07
C MET A 13 -37.22 6.77 -0.57
N VAL A 14 -37.55 7.72 0.32
CA VAL A 14 -36.54 8.59 0.97
C VAL A 14 -35.63 7.80 1.91
N VAL A 15 -36.16 6.89 2.73
CA VAL A 15 -35.35 6.07 3.64
C VAL A 15 -34.41 5.14 2.85
N TRP A 16 -34.91 4.52 1.78
CA TRP A 16 -34.10 3.68 0.88
C TRP A 16 -33.06 4.49 0.11
N GLY A 17 -33.44 5.67 -0.39
CA GLY A 17 -32.51 6.58 -1.06
C GLY A 17 -31.38 7.03 -0.13
N VAL A 18 -31.71 7.42 1.10
CA VAL A 18 -30.71 7.79 2.12
C VAL A 18 -29.84 6.59 2.50
N ALA A 19 -30.42 5.41 2.70
CA ALA A 19 -29.68 4.19 3.00
C ALA A 19 -28.73 3.78 1.86
N ALA A 20 -29.06 4.07 0.60
CA ALA A 20 -28.19 3.81 -0.54
C ALA A 20 -27.10 4.88 -0.72
N VAL A 21 -27.41 6.15 -0.41
CA VAL A 21 -26.47 7.27 -0.57
C VAL A 21 -25.45 7.34 0.57
N LEU A 22 -25.82 6.95 1.79
CA LEU A 22 -24.92 6.98 2.95
C LEU A 22 -23.63 6.15 2.74
N PRO A 23 -23.66 4.90 2.26
CA PRO A 23 -22.46 4.12 1.93
C PRO A 23 -21.57 4.82 0.89
N LEU A 24 -22.18 5.47 -0.10
CA LEU A 24 -21.43 6.20 -1.13
C LEU A 24 -20.68 7.39 -0.54
N LEU A 25 -21.34 8.18 0.32
CA LEU A 25 -20.70 9.30 1.02
C LEU A 25 -19.61 8.81 1.99
N ALA A 26 -19.84 7.69 2.67
CA ALA A 26 -18.82 7.07 3.52
C ALA A 26 -17.60 6.62 2.71
N ALA A 27 -17.81 6.02 1.53
CA ALA A 27 -16.72 5.63 0.63
C ALA A 27 -15.93 6.85 0.11
N LEU A 28 -16.63 7.92 -0.28
CA LEU A 28 -16.00 9.16 -0.75
C LEU A 28 -15.17 9.84 0.33
N THR A 29 -15.73 9.97 1.54
CA THR A 29 -15.02 10.56 2.69
C THR A 29 -13.82 9.71 3.12
N ALA A 30 -13.94 8.38 3.11
CA ALA A 30 -12.82 7.48 3.36
C ALA A 30 -11.72 7.63 2.30
N SER A 31 -12.07 7.71 1.02
CA SER A 31 -11.14 7.92 -0.09
C SER A 31 -10.38 9.26 0.02
N LEU A 32 -11.11 10.36 0.20
CA LEU A 32 -10.54 11.70 0.38
C LEU A 32 -9.69 11.80 1.65
N GLY A 33 -10.14 11.17 2.73
CA GLY A 33 -9.38 11.08 3.99
C GLY A 33 -8.06 10.32 3.80
N GLY A 34 -8.05 9.26 3.00
CA GLY A 34 -6.84 8.53 2.61
C GLY A 34 -5.85 9.40 1.84
N GLN A 35 -6.33 10.13 0.83
CA GLN A 35 -5.50 11.04 0.02
C GLN A 35 -4.87 12.15 0.86
N ALA A 36 -5.64 12.78 1.76
CA ALA A 36 -5.13 13.84 2.62
C ALA A 36 -4.05 13.35 3.61
N ARG A 37 -4.16 12.13 4.12
CA ARG A 37 -3.12 11.51 4.96
C ARG A 37 -1.86 11.20 4.16
N ALA A 38 -2.02 10.66 2.94
CA ALA A 38 -0.90 10.38 2.05
C ALA A 38 -0.10 11.65 1.71
N GLU A 39 -0.79 12.75 1.42
CA GLU A 39 -0.13 14.03 1.15
C GLU A 39 0.68 14.52 2.37
N ARG A 40 0.11 14.44 3.58
CA ARG A 40 0.81 14.86 4.80
C ARG A 40 2.05 14.01 5.07
N ALA A 41 1.97 12.69 4.85
CA ALA A 41 3.12 11.80 5.02
C ALA A 41 4.26 12.15 4.05
N LEU A 42 3.93 12.55 2.83
CA LEU A 42 4.92 12.88 1.81
C LEU A 42 5.51 14.30 1.95
N ARG A 43 4.85 15.24 2.64
CA ARG A 43 5.34 16.63 2.77
C ARG A 43 6.72 16.76 3.41
N ALA A 44 7.04 15.89 4.36
CA ALA A 44 8.33 15.88 5.06
C ALA A 44 9.30 14.83 4.51
N TYR A 45 8.88 14.04 3.52
CA TYR A 45 9.68 12.94 3.00
C TYR A 45 10.62 13.44 1.91
N VAL A 46 11.93 13.27 2.15
CA VAL A 46 12.97 13.51 1.15
C VAL A 46 13.46 12.16 0.64
N PRO A 47 13.27 11.82 -0.64
CA PRO A 47 13.72 10.55 -1.19
C PRO A 47 15.26 10.50 -1.24
N GLN A 48 15.84 9.50 -0.58
CA GLN A 48 17.29 9.29 -0.52
C GLN A 48 17.61 7.82 -0.79
N SER A 49 18.74 7.56 -1.45
CA SER A 49 19.26 6.20 -1.59
C SER A 49 19.76 5.70 -0.23
N THR A 50 19.53 4.43 0.05
CA THR A 50 19.81 3.85 1.36
C THR A 50 20.61 2.57 1.20
N GLN A 51 21.66 2.43 1.99
CA GLN A 51 22.38 1.17 2.10
C GLN A 51 21.61 0.23 3.03
N VAL A 52 21.36 -0.98 2.56
CA VAL A 52 20.67 -2.04 3.30
C VAL A 52 21.39 -3.36 3.11
N VAL A 53 21.42 -4.15 4.18
CA VAL A 53 21.88 -5.53 4.12
C VAL A 53 20.66 -6.43 4.14
N VAL A 54 20.47 -7.16 3.05
CA VAL A 54 19.42 -8.16 2.88
C VAL A 54 20.02 -9.53 3.19
N GLN A 55 19.62 -10.10 4.33
CA GLN A 55 20.05 -11.43 4.75
C GLN A 55 19.02 -12.45 4.30
N THR A 56 19.49 -13.44 3.55
CA THR A 56 18.68 -14.56 3.04
C THR A 56 19.24 -15.87 3.59
N ALA A 57 18.49 -16.97 3.48
CA ALA A 57 18.98 -18.29 3.89
C ALA A 57 20.30 -18.72 3.23
N ALA A 58 20.60 -18.18 2.04
CA ALA A 58 21.80 -18.55 1.27
C ALA A 58 23.00 -17.65 1.55
N ARG A 59 22.77 -16.33 1.63
CA ARG A 59 23.83 -15.32 1.79
C ARG A 59 23.29 -13.96 2.20
N ASP A 60 24.20 -13.11 2.63
CA ASP A 60 23.97 -11.69 2.88
C ASP A 60 24.31 -10.85 1.64
N TYR A 61 23.48 -9.85 1.35
CA TYR A 61 23.63 -8.93 0.23
C TYR A 61 23.68 -7.51 0.76
N ASP A 62 24.82 -6.85 0.60
CA ASP A 62 24.95 -5.41 0.86
C ASP A 62 24.57 -4.65 -0.41
N LEU A 63 23.46 -3.91 -0.35
CA LEU A 63 22.85 -3.23 -1.50
C LEU A 63 22.67 -1.74 -1.19
N ILE A 64 22.98 -0.91 -2.17
CA ILE A 64 22.56 0.50 -2.18
C ILE A 64 21.29 0.57 -3.02
N LEU A 65 20.14 0.78 -2.38
CA LEU A 65 18.86 0.83 -3.05
C LEU A 65 18.46 2.26 -3.41
N SER A 66 17.79 2.39 -4.55
CA SER A 66 17.06 3.61 -4.87
C SER A 66 15.91 3.82 -3.86
N PRO A 67 15.40 5.05 -3.69
CA PRO A 67 14.27 5.31 -2.80
C PRO A 67 13.03 4.46 -3.15
N GLU A 68 12.82 4.19 -4.44
CA GLU A 68 11.72 3.38 -4.94
C GLU A 68 11.93 1.89 -4.61
N ASP A 69 13.13 1.36 -4.86
CA ASP A 69 13.46 -0.03 -4.56
C ASP A 69 13.44 -0.30 -3.05
N ALA A 70 13.89 0.64 -2.23
CA ALA A 70 13.82 0.55 -0.77
C ALA A 70 12.37 0.52 -0.27
N ALA A 71 11.49 1.36 -0.85
CA ALA A 71 10.06 1.33 -0.54
C ALA A 71 9.38 0.02 -1.00
N CYS A 72 9.76 -0.50 -2.15
CA CYS A 72 9.29 -1.80 -2.64
C CYS A 72 9.81 -2.96 -1.78
N LEU A 73 11.05 -2.87 -1.26
CA LEU A 73 11.60 -3.85 -0.34
C LEU A 73 10.84 -3.86 0.98
N GLU A 74 10.61 -2.67 1.59
CA GLU A 74 9.78 -2.54 2.81
C GLU A 74 8.43 -3.22 2.61
N ARG A 75 7.74 -2.89 1.51
CA ARG A 75 6.41 -3.44 1.23
C ARG A 75 6.47 -4.96 1.09
N THR A 76 7.46 -5.47 0.38
CA THR A 76 7.62 -6.90 0.11
C THR A 76 7.84 -7.67 1.40
N VAL A 77 8.73 -7.19 2.26
CA VAL A 77 9.05 -7.80 3.57
C VAL A 77 7.85 -7.71 4.52
N ARG A 78 7.21 -6.54 4.63
CA ARG A 78 6.04 -6.33 5.49
C ARG A 78 4.86 -7.20 5.09
N LEU A 79 4.59 -7.31 3.80
CA LEU A 79 3.51 -8.15 3.27
C LEU A 79 3.89 -9.63 3.22
N ARG A 80 5.14 -9.99 3.58
CA ARG A 80 5.71 -11.34 3.46
C ARG A 80 5.49 -11.94 2.08
N SER A 81 5.54 -11.11 1.05
CA SER A 81 5.42 -11.55 -0.35
C SER A 81 6.78 -11.99 -0.87
N GLU A 82 6.80 -13.01 -1.73
CA GLU A 82 8.02 -13.51 -2.34
C GLU A 82 8.30 -12.79 -3.67
N ALA A 83 9.52 -12.30 -3.82
CA ALA A 83 9.95 -11.60 -5.02
C ALA A 83 11.45 -11.77 -5.24
N ASP A 84 11.89 -11.63 -6.48
CA ASP A 84 13.30 -11.48 -6.82
C ASP A 84 13.58 -10.00 -7.11
N LEU A 85 14.43 -9.40 -6.27
CA LEU A 85 14.94 -8.04 -6.46
C LEU A 85 16.12 -8.09 -7.44
N VAL A 86 16.06 -7.27 -8.49
CA VAL A 86 17.17 -7.09 -9.44
C VAL A 86 17.87 -5.78 -9.13
N SER A 87 19.11 -5.85 -8.64
CA SER A 87 19.93 -4.68 -8.31
C SER A 87 21.24 -4.75 -9.11
N GLY A 88 21.32 -3.97 -10.20
CA GLY A 88 22.40 -4.10 -11.19
C GLY A 88 22.43 -5.52 -11.78
N ASP A 89 23.60 -6.15 -11.75
CA ASP A 89 23.78 -7.54 -12.22
C ASP A 89 23.42 -8.60 -11.17
N GLN A 90 23.04 -8.19 -9.95
CA GLN A 90 22.70 -9.11 -8.87
C GLN A 90 21.19 -9.34 -8.80
N ARG A 91 20.81 -10.63 -8.68
CA ARG A 91 19.46 -11.02 -8.28
C ARG A 91 19.47 -11.44 -6.81
N VAL A 92 18.61 -10.79 -6.03
CA VAL A 92 18.48 -11.02 -4.58
C VAL A 92 17.12 -11.65 -4.32
N PRO A 93 17.07 -12.91 -3.87
CA PRO A 93 15.81 -13.58 -3.56
C PRO A 93 15.26 -13.03 -2.23
N VAL A 94 14.14 -12.32 -2.29
CA VAL A 94 13.38 -11.88 -1.11
C VAL A 94 12.29 -12.91 -0.83
N ARG A 95 12.38 -13.54 0.33
CA ARG A 95 11.52 -14.62 0.80
C ARG A 95 10.96 -14.29 2.18
N ALA A 96 10.07 -15.13 2.70
CA ALA A 96 9.37 -14.87 3.96
C ALA A 96 10.29 -14.80 5.20
N ASP A 97 11.47 -15.42 5.12
CA ASP A 97 12.52 -15.45 6.15
C ASP A 97 13.63 -14.40 5.93
N THR A 98 13.52 -13.59 4.87
CA THR A 98 14.49 -12.54 4.59
C THR A 98 14.46 -11.48 5.69
N LEU A 99 15.63 -11.22 6.27
CA LEU A 99 15.84 -10.15 7.24
C LEU A 99 16.49 -8.97 6.52
N VAL A 100 15.95 -7.78 6.72
CA VAL A 100 16.54 -6.55 6.17
C VAL A 100 17.02 -5.69 7.31
N THR A 101 18.28 -5.30 7.24
CA THR A 101 18.91 -4.36 8.17
C THR A 101 19.35 -3.11 7.43
N GLY A 102 19.19 -1.95 8.05
CA GLY A 102 19.42 -0.64 7.42
C GLY A 102 18.20 0.26 7.51
N THR A 103 18.32 1.47 6.97
CA THR A 103 17.26 2.48 7.02
C THR A 103 16.31 2.30 5.84
N LEU A 104 15.20 1.59 6.05
CA LEU A 104 14.10 1.57 5.07
C LEU A 104 13.18 2.79 5.25
N PRO A 105 12.49 3.23 4.19
CA PRO A 105 11.48 4.26 4.29
C PRO A 105 10.41 3.88 5.32
N PRO A 106 9.89 4.85 6.09
CA PRO A 106 8.84 4.57 7.07
C PRO A 106 7.57 4.10 6.37
N ARG A 107 6.81 3.23 7.04
CA ARG A 107 5.64 2.55 6.48
C ARG A 107 4.59 3.52 5.95
N GLU A 108 4.39 4.63 6.65
CA GLU A 108 3.41 5.66 6.29
C GLU A 108 3.73 6.28 4.93
N VAL A 109 5.03 6.43 4.61
CA VAL A 109 5.49 6.92 3.32
C VAL A 109 5.27 5.88 2.23
N VAL A 110 5.61 4.61 2.48
CA VAL A 110 5.41 3.55 1.47
C VAL A 110 3.93 3.35 1.14
N GLU A 111 3.06 3.39 2.15
CA GLU A 111 1.61 3.37 1.96
C GLU A 111 1.13 4.61 1.20
N ALA A 112 1.64 5.80 1.52
CA ALA A 112 1.30 7.03 0.80
C ALA A 112 1.73 6.98 -0.68
N LEU A 113 2.94 6.49 -0.97
CA LEU A 113 3.43 6.29 -2.34
C LEU A 113 2.55 5.29 -3.10
N THR A 114 2.12 4.22 -2.44
CA THR A 114 1.20 3.22 -3.00
C THR A 114 -0.17 3.82 -3.32
N VAL A 115 -0.78 4.53 -2.37
CA VAL A 115 -2.12 5.14 -2.52
C VAL A 115 -2.14 6.21 -3.61
N ARG A 116 -1.02 6.92 -3.81
CA ARG A 116 -0.87 7.91 -4.88
C ARG A 116 -0.47 7.33 -6.23
N GLY A 117 -0.20 6.02 -6.32
CA GLY A 117 0.27 5.37 -7.54
C GLY A 117 1.70 5.81 -7.94
N LEU A 118 2.48 6.31 -6.98
CA LEU A 118 3.87 6.75 -7.19
C LEU A 118 4.89 5.64 -6.91
N LEU A 119 4.45 4.47 -6.42
CA LEU A 119 5.33 3.34 -6.14
C LEU A 119 5.41 2.40 -7.36
N GLY A 120 6.51 2.49 -8.11
CA GLY A 120 6.82 1.63 -9.25
C GLY A 120 7.85 0.55 -8.90
N CYS A 121 7.43 -0.69 -8.67
CA CYS A 121 8.34 -1.79 -8.31
C CYS A 121 8.89 -2.53 -9.53
N HIS A 122 9.58 -1.83 -10.44
CA HIS A 122 10.06 -2.39 -11.71
C HIS A 122 11.18 -3.43 -11.54
N ASN A 123 12.01 -3.27 -10.51
CA ASN A 123 13.11 -4.18 -10.20
C ASN A 123 12.68 -5.39 -9.36
N PHE A 124 11.42 -5.45 -8.92
CA PHE A 124 10.86 -6.58 -8.19
C PHE A 124 10.06 -7.47 -9.13
N ARG A 125 10.54 -8.69 -9.33
CA ARG A 125 9.83 -9.70 -10.11
C ARG A 125 9.12 -10.65 -9.16
N ALA A 126 7.81 -10.75 -9.27
CA ALA A 126 7.04 -11.73 -8.51
C ALA A 126 7.53 -13.14 -8.84
N VAL A 127 7.73 -13.97 -7.82
CA VAL A 127 8.03 -15.39 -8.02
C VAL A 127 6.71 -16.10 -8.27
N ALA A 128 6.60 -16.81 -9.39
CA ALA A 128 5.41 -17.57 -9.72
C ALA A 128 5.28 -18.78 -8.77
N GLY A 129 4.49 -18.62 -7.72
CA GLY A 129 3.83 -19.72 -7.01
C GLY A 129 4.53 -20.28 -5.79
N VAL A 130 4.01 -19.92 -4.62
CA VAL A 130 3.54 -20.93 -3.66
C VAL A 130 2.10 -20.57 -3.32
N LYS A 131 1.14 -21.18 -4.03
CA LYS A 131 -0.22 -21.27 -3.50
C LYS A 131 -0.11 -22.11 -2.23
N LYS A 132 -0.33 -21.50 -1.06
CA LYS A 132 -0.71 -22.26 0.13
C LYS A 132 -2.14 -22.76 -0.03
#